data_AF-A0A2G4FMM2-F1
#
_entry.id   AF-A0A2G4FMM2-F1
#
_cell.length_a   1.000
_cell.length_b   1.000
_cell.length_c   1.000
_cell.angle_alpha   90.00
_cell.angle_beta   90.00
_cell.angle_gamma   90.00
#
_symmetry.space_group_name_H-M   'P 1'
#
loop_
_entity.id
_entity.type
_entity.pdbx_description
1 polymer ?
#
loop_
_entity_poly.entity_id
_entity_poly.type
_entity_poly.pdbx_seq_one_letter_code
_entity_poly.pdbx_strand_id
1 'polypeptide(L)' 'PPDKQLPNVKILSAAPLLADAIRRIHLNESVSKLFE' A
#
# COMPACT_ATOMS: atom_id res chain seq x y z
N PRO A 1 11.85 -1.28 14.42
CA PRO A 1 12.91 -1.81 15.32
C PRO A 1 12.31 -2.92 16.19
N PRO A 2 13.11 -3.90 16.64
CA PRO A 2 12.65 -5.03 17.45
C PRO A 2 11.84 -4.60 18.67
N ASP A 3 12.29 -3.55 19.36
CA ASP A 3 11.66 -3.03 20.59
C ASP A 3 10.29 -2.34 20.36
N LYS A 4 9.85 -2.18 19.11
CA LYS A 4 8.55 -1.59 18.74
C LYS A 4 7.53 -2.64 18.27
N GLN A 5 7.88 -3.94 18.32
CA GLN A 5 6.98 -5.01 17.90
C GLN A 5 6.09 -5.41 19.08
N LEU A 6 4.78 -5.16 18.94
CA LEU A 6 3.78 -5.59 19.91
C LEU A 6 3.28 -7.01 19.57
N PRO A 7 3.08 -7.90 20.55
CA PRO A 7 2.74 -9.32 20.31
C PRO A 7 1.41 -9.52 19.58
N ASN A 8 0.48 -8.56 19.68
CA ASN A 8 -0.85 -8.65 19.09
C ASN A 8 -1.04 -7.74 17.85
N VAL A 9 0.05 -7.20 17.29
CA VAL A 9 0.00 -6.35 16.09
C VAL A 9 0.43 -7.15 14.87
N LYS A 10 -0.45 -7.23 13.87
CA LYS A 10 -0.14 -7.79 12.56
C LYS A 10 0.29 -6.69 11.60
N ILE A 11 1.50 -6.80 11.07
CA ILE A 11 2.00 -5.89 10.02
C ILE A 11 1.56 -6.42 8.67
N LEU A 12 0.88 -5.58 7.89
CA LEU A 12 0.52 -5.86 6.50
C LEU A 12 1.25 -4.87 5.59
N SER A 13 1.75 -5.36 4.46
CA SER A 13 2.40 -4.50 3.48
C SER A 13 1.35 -3.82 2.60
N ALA A 14 1.38 -2.48 2.57
CA ALA A 14 0.65 -1.68 1.59
C ALA A 14 1.47 -1.37 0.32
N ALA A 15 2.71 -1.85 0.24
CA ALA A 15 3.64 -1.54 -0.85
C ALA A 15 3.08 -1.79 -2.26
N PRO A 16 2.47 -2.95 -2.58
CA PRO A 16 1.95 -3.18 -3.94
C PRO A 16 0.79 -2.25 -4.31
N LEU A 17 -0.10 -1.94 -3.34
CA LEU A 17 -1.20 -1.00 -3.55
C LEU A 17 -0.67 0.41 -3.87
N LEU A 18 0.32 0.88 -3.10
CA LEU A 18 0.94 2.19 -3.31
C LEU A 18 1.74 2.23 -4.62
N ALA A 19 2.43 1.14 -4.97
CA ALA A 19 3.17 1.05 -6.23
C ALA A 19 2.25 1.20 -7.45
N ASP A 20 1.10 0.51 -7.46
CA ASP A 20 0.15 0.64 -8.57
C ASP A 20 -0.52 2.03 -8.59
N ALA A 21 -0.80 2.62 -7.42
CA ALA A 21 -1.30 4.00 -7.34
C ALA A 21 -0.32 5.00 -7.97
N ILE A 22 0.98 4.91 -7.64
CA ILE A 22 2.03 5.76 -8.21
C ILE A 22 2.10 5.58 -9.73
N ARG A 23 2.10 4.34 -10.21
CA ARG A 23 2.12 4.03 -11.66
C ARG A 23 0.91 4.64 -12.38
N ARG A 24 -0.30 4.49 -11.82
CA ARG A 24 -1.53 5.04 -12.41
C ARG A 24 -1.50 6.56 -12.49
N ILE A 25 -1.07 7.23 -11.42
CA ILE A 25 -0.91 8.69 -11.41
C ILE A 25 0.09 9.13 -12.49
N HIS A 26 1.24 8.45 -12.58
CA HIS A 26 2.27 8.76 -13.58
C HIS A 26 1.77 8.61 -15.02
N LEU A 27 0.92 7.61 -15.28
CA LEU A 27 0.40 7.30 -16.61
C LEU A 27 -0.98 7.93 -16.91
N ASN A 28 -1.50 8.80 -16.03
CA ASN A 28 -2.86 9.36 -16.10
C ASN A 28 -3.97 8.30 -16.21
N GLU A 29 -3.78 7.16 -15.57
CA GLU A 29 -4.80 6.12 -15.43
C GLU A 29 -5.67 6.38 -14.19
N SER A 30 -6.92 5.94 -14.24
CA SER A 30 -7.82 6.05 -13.08
C SER A 30 -7.32 5.23 -11.89
N VAL A 31 -7.24 5.90 -10.74
CA VAL A 31 -6.91 5.31 -9.44
C VAL A 31 -8.13 4.66 -8.78
N SER A 32 -9.35 5.03 -9.16
CA SER A 32 -10.59 4.44 -8.60
C SER A 32 -10.69 2.93 -8.79
N LYS A 33 -10.05 2.39 -9.84
CA LYS A 33 -9.95 0.94 -10.10
C LYS A 33 -9.20 0.14 -9.01
N LEU A 34 -8.52 0.80 -8.08
CA LEU A 34 -7.90 0.13 -6.93
C LEU A 34 -8.92 -0.32 -5.85
N PHE A 35 -10.16 0.15 -5.95
CA PHE A 35 -11.20 -0.02 -4.93
C PHE A 35 -12.49 -0.65 -5.47
N GLU A 36 -12.45 -1.18 -6.70
CA GLU A 36 -13.53 -2.00 -7.30
C GLU A 36 -13.46 -3.46 -6.83
#